data_AF-A0A512BFT8-F1
#
_entry.id   AF-A0A512BFT8-F1
#
_cell.length_a   1.000
_cell.length_b   1.000
_cell.length_c   1.000
_cell.angle_alpha   90.00
_cell.angle_beta   90.00
_cell.angle_gamma   90.00
#
_symmetry.space_group_name_H-M   'P 1'
#
loop_
_entity.id
_entity.type
_entity.pdbx_description
1 polymer ?
#
loop_
_entity_poly.entity_id
_entity_poly.type
_entity_poly.pdbx_seq_one_letter_code
_entity_poly.pdbx_strand_id
1 'polypeptide(L)'
;MRVTRIVLKLLVLFIIVRGFYDNWKYFNENKMQAEIPPIKSGVYDVIRFAVNRDTLAPLITDTVRWQDLIFERGGMGSIKTFDTSFRRRYGRGYFFYKPDSIKQTLEFKKFPEDSLPIFSMNFLMPDSNTVRLWGKKQNDSLYVELKKSNRHFQLAERQFHWLSEANR
;
A
#
# COMPACT_ATOMS: atom_id res chain seq x y z
N MET A 1 5.90 -36.85 -39.96
CA MET A 1 5.86 -37.72 -38.76
C MET A 1 4.59 -37.43 -37.95
N ARG A 2 3.65 -38.38 -37.85
CA ARG A 2 2.35 -38.19 -37.17
C ARG A 2 2.50 -37.98 -35.67
N VAL A 3 3.41 -38.72 -35.04
CA VAL A 3 3.69 -38.65 -33.59
C VAL A 3 4.20 -37.27 -33.18
N THR A 4 5.17 -36.70 -33.92
CA THR A 4 5.71 -35.36 -33.65
C THR A 4 4.63 -34.28 -33.64
N ARG A 5 3.66 -34.34 -34.56
CA ARG A 5 2.55 -33.37 -34.61
C ARG A 5 1.61 -33.51 -33.40
N ILE A 6 1.41 -34.72 -32.87
CA ILE A 6 0.59 -34.96 -31.69
C ILE A 6 1.28 -34.42 -30.44
N VAL A 7 2.58 -34.69 -30.27
CA VAL A 7 3.37 -34.19 -29.13
C VAL A 7 3.35 -32.66 -29.10
N LEU A 8 3.56 -31.99 -30.24
CA LEU A 8 3.52 -30.53 -30.32
C LEU A 8 2.14 -29.96 -29.93
N LYS A 9 1.04 -30.58 -30.37
CA LYS A 9 -0.31 -30.13 -30.00
C LYS A 9 -0.56 -30.27 -28.49
N LEU A 10 -0.13 -31.37 -27.89
CA LEU A 10 -0.25 -31.58 -26.44
C LEU A 10 0.60 -30.58 -25.65
N LEU A 11 1.81 -30.26 -26.13
CA LEU A 11 2.67 -29.26 -25.52
C LEU A 11 2.04 -27.86 -25.58
N VAL A 12 1.50 -27.47 -26.74
CA VAL A 12 0.79 -26.19 -26.88
C VAL A 12 -0.44 -26.14 -25.99
N LEU A 13 -1.24 -27.21 -25.95
CA LEU A 13 -2.41 -27.30 -25.07
C LEU A 13 -2.00 -27.18 -23.59
N PHE A 14 -0.92 -27.84 -23.19
CA PHE A 14 -0.40 -27.75 -21.83
C PHE A 14 0.02 -26.32 -21.45
N ILE A 15 0.73 -25.61 -22.34
CA ILE A 15 1.13 -24.21 -22.11
C ILE A 15 -0.10 -23.31 -21.94
N ILE A 16 -1.12 -23.48 -22.79
CA ILE A 16 -2.36 -22.69 -22.72
C ILE A 16 -3.10 -22.98 -21.41
N VAL A 17 -3.34 -24.26 -21.10
CA VAL A 17 -4.06 -24.66 -19.87
C VAL A 17 -3.33 -24.17 -18.63
N ARG A 18 -2.00 -24.30 -18.59
CA ARG A 18 -1.18 -23.79 -17.50
C ARG A 18 -1.28 -22.27 -17.36
N GLY A 19 -1.18 -21.53 -18.47
CA GLY A 19 -1.33 -20.07 -18.46
C GLY A 19 -2.70 -19.61 -17.95
N PHE A 20 -3.78 -20.29 -18.35
CA PHE A 20 -5.12 -20.02 -17.83
C PHE A 20 -5.25 -20.36 -16.35
N TYR A 21 -4.69 -21.49 -15.90
CA TYR A 21 -4.70 -21.87 -14.49
C TYR A 21 -3.95 -20.86 -13.62
N ASP A 22 -2.75 -20.46 -14.04
CA ASP A 22 -1.92 -19.48 -13.32
C ASP A 22 -2.62 -18.11 -13.27
N ASN A 23 -3.25 -17.69 -14.36
CA ASN A 23 -4.00 -16.43 -14.42
C ASN A 23 -5.25 -16.46 -13.53
N TRP A 24 -6.01 -17.56 -13.55
CA TRP A 24 -7.18 -17.77 -12.69
C TRP A 24 -6.79 -17.78 -11.21
N LYS A 25 -5.71 -18.48 -10.86
CA LYS A 25 -5.16 -18.52 -9.50
C LYS A 25 -4.76 -17.11 -9.05
N TYR A 26 -3.96 -16.40 -9.84
CA TYR A 26 -3.55 -15.02 -9.54
C TYR A 26 -4.75 -14.08 -9.37
N PHE A 27 -5.76 -14.20 -10.22
CA PHE A 27 -6.96 -13.38 -10.13
C PHE A 27 -7.77 -13.65 -8.85
N ASN A 28 -7.92 -14.93 -8.47
CA ASN A 28 -8.60 -15.29 -7.23
C ASN A 28 -7.81 -14.85 -6.00
N GLU A 29 -6.49 -15.01 -5.99
CA GLU A 29 -5.62 -14.54 -4.90
C GLU A 29 -5.70 -13.01 -4.73
N ASN A 30 -5.71 -12.25 -5.83
CA ASN A 30 -5.83 -10.79 -5.76
C ASN A 30 -7.23 -10.29 -5.40
N LYS A 31 -8.29 -10.96 -5.86
CA LYS A 31 -9.67 -10.64 -5.47
C LYS A 31 -9.93 -10.93 -3.99
N MET A 32 -9.20 -11.89 -3.41
CA MET A 32 -9.39 -12.35 -2.04
C MET A 32 -8.34 -11.78 -1.07
N GLN A 33 -7.59 -10.74 -1.45
CA GLN A 33 -6.69 -10.09 -0.50
C GLN A 33 -7.47 -9.67 0.74
N ALA A 34 -7.12 -10.30 1.87
CA ALA A 34 -7.83 -10.09 3.12
C ALA A 34 -7.53 -8.70 3.68
N GLU A 35 -8.50 -8.16 4.42
CA GLU A 35 -8.25 -7.04 5.31
C GLU A 35 -7.23 -7.44 6.37
N ILE A 36 -6.34 -6.53 6.75
CA ILE A 36 -5.27 -6.81 7.73
C ILE A 36 -5.68 -6.22 9.08
N PRO A 37 -6.40 -6.97 9.94
CA PRO A 37 -6.85 -6.45 11.22
C PRO A 37 -5.65 -6.07 12.11
N PRO A 38 -5.78 -5.04 12.96
CA PRO A 38 -6.99 -4.25 13.20
C PRO A 38 -7.14 -3.04 12.25
N ILE A 39 -6.16 -2.79 11.39
CA ILE A 39 -6.11 -1.61 10.52
C ILE A 39 -6.98 -1.82 9.28
N LYS A 40 -8.01 -0.98 9.12
CA LYS A 40 -8.87 -1.05 7.95
C LYS A 40 -8.15 -0.53 6.71
N SER A 41 -8.41 -1.17 5.58
CA SER A 41 -7.98 -0.69 4.27
C SER A 41 -8.67 0.64 3.92
N GLY A 42 -7.94 1.54 3.28
CA GLY A 42 -8.42 2.85 2.83
C GLY A 42 -7.36 3.94 2.89
N VAL A 43 -7.80 5.16 2.57
CA VAL A 43 -7.00 6.39 2.63
C VAL A 43 -7.09 6.98 4.02
N TYR A 44 -5.98 7.48 4.53
CA TYR A 44 -5.81 8.07 5.84
C TYR A 44 -5.15 9.44 5.73
N ASP A 45 -5.83 10.42 6.29
CA ASP A 45 -5.31 11.77 6.44
C ASP A 45 -4.34 11.82 7.62
N VAL A 46 -3.18 12.44 7.41
CA VAL A 46 -2.19 12.67 8.46
C VAL A 46 -2.55 13.96 9.19
N ILE A 47 -3.27 13.82 10.30
CA ILE A 47 -3.79 14.93 11.10
C ILE A 47 -2.70 15.55 11.96
N ARG A 48 -1.82 14.72 12.53
CA ARG A 48 -0.65 15.18 13.30
C ARG A 48 0.59 14.46 12.83
N PHE A 49 1.67 15.21 12.70
CA PHE A 49 2.99 14.70 12.33
C PHE A 49 4.03 15.46 13.14
N ALA A 50 4.78 14.75 13.97
CA ALA A 50 5.85 15.33 14.77
C ALA A 50 7.11 14.49 14.67
N VAL A 51 8.24 15.15 14.44
CA VAL A 51 9.57 14.56 14.42
C VAL A 51 10.38 15.20 15.52
N ASN A 52 11.03 14.41 16.37
CA ASN A 52 11.83 14.93 17.50
C ASN A 52 11.05 15.88 18.42
N ARG A 53 9.75 15.58 18.60
CA ARG A 53 8.76 16.36 19.36
C ARG A 53 8.44 17.74 18.76
N ASP A 54 8.98 18.06 17.59
CA ASP A 54 8.62 19.24 16.83
C ASP A 54 7.50 18.90 15.85
N THR A 55 6.39 19.63 15.94
CA THR A 55 5.26 19.45 15.03
C THR A 55 5.56 20.18 13.73
N LEU A 56 5.80 19.41 12.67
CA LEU A 56 6.00 20.01 11.36
C LEU A 56 4.64 20.52 10.86
N ALA A 57 4.61 21.74 10.32
CA ALA A 57 3.43 22.26 9.62
C ALA A 57 3.30 21.56 8.25
N PRO A 58 2.10 21.54 7.63
CA PRO A 58 1.92 21.03 6.27
C PRO A 58 2.52 21.99 5.23
N LEU A 59 3.84 22.18 5.25
CA LEU A 59 4.56 22.84 4.16
C LEU A 59 4.81 21.84 3.02
N ILE A 60 4.61 22.30 1.79
CA ILE A 60 4.80 21.50 0.57
C ILE A 60 6.28 21.18 0.32
N THR A 61 7.19 21.98 0.89
CA THR A 61 8.66 21.84 0.73
C THR A 61 9.31 20.90 1.73
N ASP A 62 8.58 20.38 2.72
CA ASP A 62 9.12 19.45 3.71
C ASP A 62 9.39 18.07 3.07
N THR A 63 10.66 17.65 3.11
CA THR A 63 11.13 16.44 2.46
C THR A 63 10.85 15.15 3.25
N VAL A 64 10.41 15.22 4.50
CA VAL A 64 10.16 14.01 5.33
C VAL A 64 8.73 13.90 5.82
N ARG A 65 7.93 14.97 5.71
CA ARG A 65 6.52 14.94 6.11
C ARG A 65 5.75 13.82 5.40
N TRP A 66 4.95 13.12 6.18
CA TRP A 66 4.00 12.12 5.69
C TRP A 66 2.65 12.76 5.40
N GLN A 67 2.05 12.42 4.27
CA GLN A 67 0.72 12.85 3.85
C GLN A 67 0.00 11.70 3.14
N ASP A 68 -1.32 11.73 3.15
CA ASP A 68 -2.16 10.86 2.31
C ASP A 68 -1.72 9.39 2.36
N LEU A 69 -1.79 8.79 3.55
CA LEU A 69 -1.33 7.42 3.77
C LEU A 69 -2.42 6.44 3.33
N ILE A 70 -2.06 5.40 2.60
CA ILE A 70 -2.99 4.39 2.10
C ILE A 70 -2.58 3.03 2.66
N PHE A 71 -3.53 2.36 3.31
CA PHE A 71 -3.43 0.95 3.64
C PHE A 71 -4.29 0.16 2.66
N GLU A 72 -3.69 -0.77 1.94
CA GLU A 72 -4.36 -1.65 1.01
C GLU A 72 -4.64 -3.01 1.66
N ARG A 73 -5.58 -3.75 1.09
CA ARG A 73 -5.75 -5.16 1.45
C ARG A 73 -4.46 -5.93 1.12
N GLY A 74 -4.26 -7.08 1.78
CA GLY A 74 -3.05 -7.87 1.56
C GLY A 74 -1.76 -7.27 2.14
N GLY A 75 -1.84 -6.16 2.89
CA GLY A 75 -0.71 -5.63 3.66
C GLY A 75 0.21 -4.70 2.87
N MET A 76 -0.18 -4.27 1.66
CA MET A 76 0.55 -3.23 0.94
C MET A 76 0.10 -1.84 1.41
N GLY A 77 0.96 -0.85 1.32
CA GLY A 77 0.59 0.53 1.58
C GLY A 77 1.44 1.53 0.82
N SER A 78 0.96 2.76 0.76
CA SER A 78 1.71 3.85 0.17
C SER A 78 1.50 5.16 0.91
N ILE A 79 2.48 6.05 0.82
CA ILE A 79 2.47 7.32 1.55
C ILE A 79 3.04 8.42 0.68
N LYS A 80 2.39 9.59 0.65
CA LYS A 80 2.95 10.76 -0.03
C LYS A 80 4.02 11.36 0.86
N THR A 81 5.28 11.19 0.47
CA THR A 81 6.46 11.68 1.19
C THR A 81 7.68 11.70 0.28
N PHE A 82 8.69 12.52 0.60
CA PHE A 82 10.00 12.47 -0.03
C PHE A 82 11.01 11.62 0.76
N ASP A 83 10.60 11.05 1.90
CA ASP A 83 11.40 10.17 2.75
C ASP A 83 12.00 9.00 1.97
N THR A 84 13.32 8.93 1.93
CA THR A 84 14.10 7.99 1.11
C THR A 84 14.23 6.61 1.74
N SER A 85 13.75 6.40 2.98
CA SER A 85 13.75 5.06 3.57
C SER A 85 12.78 4.11 2.85
N PHE A 86 11.75 4.67 2.20
CA PHE A 86 10.77 3.89 1.45
C PHE A 86 11.22 3.65 0.01
N ARG A 87 10.68 2.61 -0.64
CA ARG A 87 10.79 2.46 -2.08
C ARG A 87 9.91 3.52 -2.75
N ARG A 88 10.52 4.50 -3.42
CA ARG A 88 9.78 5.63 -4.01
C ARG A 88 9.38 5.38 -5.46
N ARG A 89 8.13 5.70 -5.83
CA ARG A 89 7.61 5.73 -7.21
C ARG A 89 6.46 6.75 -7.29
N TYR A 90 6.35 7.49 -8.39
CA TYR A 90 5.24 8.44 -8.61
C TYR A 90 4.99 9.44 -7.45
N GLY A 91 6.05 9.91 -6.78
CA GLY A 91 5.94 10.84 -5.65
C GLY A 91 5.43 10.22 -4.35
N ARG A 92 5.39 8.89 -4.25
CA ARG A 92 4.95 8.14 -3.05
C ARG A 92 6.03 7.16 -2.59
N GLY A 93 6.12 6.94 -1.29
CA GLY A 93 6.86 5.83 -0.68
C GLY A 93 5.94 4.62 -0.53
N TYR A 94 6.38 3.46 -1.01
CA TYR A 94 5.66 2.20 -0.90
C TYR A 94 6.27 1.34 0.20
N PHE A 95 5.41 0.60 0.89
CA PHE A 95 5.78 -0.29 1.97
C PHE A 95 4.81 -1.47 2.06
N PHE A 96 5.21 -2.49 2.80
CA PHE A 96 4.33 -3.52 3.33
C PHE A 96 4.18 -3.30 4.83
N TYR A 97 3.00 -3.54 5.37
CA TYR A 97 2.70 -3.37 6.78
C TYR A 97 2.21 -4.66 7.42
N LYS A 98 2.62 -4.88 8.67
CA LYS A 98 2.17 -6.02 9.46
C LYS A 98 1.91 -5.58 10.91
N PRO A 99 0.65 -5.54 11.36
CA PRO A 99 0.33 -5.29 12.75
C PRO A 99 0.57 -6.55 13.60
N ASP A 100 1.12 -6.35 14.79
CA ASP A 100 1.14 -7.29 15.90
C ASP A 100 0.21 -6.75 16.99
N SER A 101 -1.01 -7.28 17.05
CA SER A 101 -2.03 -6.85 18.00
C SER A 101 -1.70 -7.18 19.47
N ILE A 102 -0.80 -8.14 19.72
CA ILE A 102 -0.40 -8.52 21.07
C ILE A 102 0.63 -7.53 21.60
N LYS A 103 1.63 -7.20 20.78
CA LYS A 103 2.69 -6.23 21.12
C LYS A 103 2.26 -4.78 20.89
N GLN A 104 1.12 -4.56 20.23
CA GLN A 104 0.67 -3.25 19.76
C GLN A 104 1.74 -2.55 18.91
N THR A 105 2.36 -3.30 18.00
CA THR A 105 3.38 -2.78 17.08
C THR A 105 2.97 -2.96 15.62
N LEU A 106 3.42 -2.02 14.78
CA LEU A 106 3.19 -2.01 13.33
C LEU A 106 4.55 -1.98 12.65
N GLU A 107 4.86 -3.08 11.96
CA GLU A 107 6.09 -3.21 11.17
C GLU A 107 5.89 -2.61 9.78
N PHE A 108 6.91 -1.92 9.27
CA PHE A 108 6.96 -1.42 7.90
C PHE A 108 8.15 -2.07 7.16
N LYS A 109 7.88 -2.78 6.07
CA LYS A 109 8.88 -3.48 5.25
C LYS A 109 8.95 -2.92 3.83
N LYS A 110 10.07 -3.13 3.15
CA LYS A 110 10.24 -2.74 1.75
C LYS A 110 9.58 -3.76 0.83
N PHE A 111 9.76 -5.04 1.15
CA PHE A 111 9.12 -6.20 0.54
C PHE A 111 8.54 -7.13 1.62
N PRO A 112 7.50 -7.90 1.33
CA PRO A 112 6.85 -8.73 2.33
C PRO A 112 7.76 -9.87 2.82
N GLU A 113 8.68 -10.34 1.96
CA GLU A 113 9.65 -11.40 2.25
C GLU A 113 10.84 -10.92 3.09
N ASP A 114 11.02 -9.60 3.27
CA ASP A 114 12.13 -9.05 4.03
C ASP A 114 12.11 -9.57 5.48
N SER A 115 13.23 -10.11 5.95
CA SER A 115 13.34 -10.62 7.32
C SER A 115 13.31 -9.49 8.36
N LEU A 116 13.82 -8.31 8.00
CA LEU A 116 13.88 -7.13 8.87
C LEU A 116 13.01 -6.00 8.34
N PRO A 117 12.25 -5.31 9.21
CA PRO A 117 11.53 -4.10 8.83
C PRO A 117 12.47 -2.93 8.61
N ILE A 118 12.05 -1.98 7.76
CA ILE A 118 12.69 -0.67 7.61
C ILE A 118 12.62 0.08 8.95
N PHE A 119 11.48 -0.03 9.63
CA PHE A 119 11.26 0.42 11.01
C PHE A 119 9.97 -0.20 11.56
N SER A 120 9.82 -0.16 12.87
CA SER A 120 8.60 -0.57 13.57
C SER A 120 8.12 0.56 14.47
N MET A 121 6.81 0.71 14.59
CA MET A 121 6.19 1.72 15.45
C MET A 121 5.23 1.06 16.43
N ASN A 122 5.05 1.63 17.60
CA ASN A 122 3.89 1.30 18.43
C ASN A 122 2.65 1.86 17.74
N PHE A 123 1.51 1.19 17.90
CA PHE A 123 0.24 1.70 17.41
C PHE A 123 -0.86 1.60 18.45
N LEU A 124 -1.82 2.51 18.36
CA LEU A 124 -3.06 2.47 19.10
C LEU A 124 -4.21 2.87 18.17
N MET A 125 -5.35 2.21 18.34
CA MET A 125 -6.59 2.58 17.66
C MET A 125 -7.60 3.05 18.71
N PRO A 126 -7.69 4.38 18.97
CA PRO A 126 -8.66 4.93 19.93
C PRO A 126 -10.11 4.68 19.51
N ASP A 127 -10.33 4.55 18.20
CA ASP A 127 -11.62 4.26 17.58
C ASP A 127 -11.39 3.50 16.27
N SER A 128 -12.46 3.16 15.54
CA SER A 128 -12.36 2.33 14.33
C SER A 128 -11.80 3.03 13.08
N ASN A 129 -11.57 4.34 13.14
CA ASN A 129 -11.13 5.20 12.04
C ASN A 129 -9.82 5.94 12.35
N THR A 130 -9.38 5.99 13.60
CA THR A 130 -8.16 6.69 14.03
C THR A 130 -7.05 5.69 14.33
N VAL A 131 -5.86 5.93 13.79
CA VAL A 131 -4.64 5.16 14.11
C VAL A 131 -3.58 6.14 14.59
N ARG A 132 -3.04 5.92 15.79
CA ARG A 132 -1.88 6.65 16.30
C ARG A 132 -0.67 5.76 16.19
N LEU A 133 0.41 6.29 15.64
CA LEU A 133 1.69 5.62 15.49
C LEU A 133 2.76 6.42 16.21
N TRP A 134 3.59 5.77 17.02
CA TRP A 134 4.74 6.43 17.63
C TRP A 134 5.92 5.49 17.84
N GLY A 135 7.12 6.02 17.72
CA GLY A 135 8.33 5.24 17.93
C GLY A 135 9.57 6.00 17.49
N LYS A 136 10.64 5.24 17.27
CA LYS A 136 11.84 5.77 16.64
C LYS A 136 11.93 5.25 15.21
N LYS A 137 12.16 6.16 14.28
CA LYS A 137 12.59 5.83 12.93
C LYS A 137 14.04 6.23 12.82
N GLN A 138 14.93 5.24 12.76
CA GLN A 138 16.37 5.45 12.93
C GLN A 138 16.66 6.16 14.26
N ASN A 139 17.27 7.35 14.24
CA ASN A 139 17.59 8.11 15.44
C ASN A 139 16.50 9.12 15.86
N ASP A 140 15.54 9.38 14.98
CA ASP A 140 14.52 10.40 15.21
C ASP A 140 13.27 9.79 15.84
N SER A 141 12.71 10.48 16.82
CA SER A 141 11.37 10.12 17.31
C SER A 141 10.33 10.60 16.30
N LEU A 142 9.33 9.76 16.04
CA LEU A 142 8.27 10.02 15.09
C LEU A 142 6.93 9.76 15.76
N TYR A 143 6.01 10.72 15.67
CA TYR A 143 4.62 10.59 16.05
C TYR A 143 3.73 10.94 14.85
N VAL A 144 2.76 10.08 14.56
CA VAL A 144 1.82 10.25 13.46
C VAL A 144 0.42 9.91 13.94
N GLU A 145 -0.52 10.82 13.70
CA GLU A 145 -1.95 10.58 13.94
C GLU A 145 -2.68 10.55 12.60
N LEU A 146 -3.28 9.41 12.32
CA LEU A 146 -3.96 9.08 11.08
C LEU A 146 -5.45 9.02 11.33
N LYS A 147 -6.24 9.63 10.44
CA LYS A 147 -7.70 9.52 10.44
C LYS A 147 -8.18 9.02 9.09
N LYS A 148 -8.96 7.95 9.08
CA LYS A 148 -9.52 7.39 7.85
C LYS A 148 -10.33 8.47 7.14
N SER A 149 -9.99 8.71 5.89
CA SER A 149 -10.63 9.71 5.07
C SER A 149 -11.97 9.19 4.55
N ASN A 150 -12.98 10.05 4.56
CA ASN A 150 -14.27 9.79 3.91
C ASN A 150 -14.29 10.29 2.46
N ARG A 151 -13.12 10.61 1.88
CA ARG A 151 -13.04 11.14 0.53
C ARG A 151 -13.40 10.06 -0.48
N HIS A 152 -14.33 10.41 -1.35
CA HIS A 152 -14.74 9.62 -2.50
C HIS A 152 -13.82 9.92 -3.69
N PHE A 153 -13.30 8.88 -4.35
CA PHE A 153 -12.46 9.05 -5.54
C PHE A 153 -13.35 9.29 -6.77
N GLN A 154 -13.29 10.50 -7.33
CA GLN A 154 -14.14 10.88 -8.46
C GLN A 154 -13.98 9.98 -9.71
N LEU A 155 -12.79 9.40 -9.94
CA LEU A 155 -12.55 8.48 -11.05
C LEU A 155 -13.37 7.18 -10.95
N ALA A 156 -13.79 6.79 -9.75
CA ALA A 156 -14.66 5.63 -9.55
C ALA A 156 -16.15 5.96 -9.75
N GLU A 157 -16.52 7.24 -9.61
CA GLU A 157 -17.92 7.67 -9.54
C GLU A 157 -18.39 8.41 -10.80
N ARG A 158 -17.49 9.06 -11.54
CA ARG A 158 -17.83 9.76 -12.78
C ARG A 158 -17.58 8.89 -14.01
N GLN A 159 -18.57 8.83 -14.88
CA GLN A 159 -18.40 8.28 -16.22
C GLN A 159 -17.31 9.06 -16.96
N PHE A 160 -16.41 8.34 -17.61
CA PHE A 160 -15.34 8.95 -18.38
C PHE A 160 -15.94 9.70 -19.58
N HIS A 161 -15.70 11.00 -19.66
CA HIS A 161 -16.04 11.82 -20.82
C HIS A 161 -14.79 12.02 -21.67
N TRP A 162 -14.80 11.51 -22.91
CA TRP A 162 -13.74 11.75 -23.88
C TRP A 162 -13.70 13.24 -24.23
N LEU A 163 -12.57 13.90 -23.94
CA LEU A 163 -12.30 15.23 -24.50
C LEU A 163 -11.85 15.02 -25.95
N SER A 164 -12.71 15.38 -26.90
CA SER A 164 -12.33 15.47 -28.32
C SER A 164 -11.78 16.86 -28.60
N GLU A 165 -10.48 16.96 -28.88
CA GLU A 165 -9.82 18.21 -29.29
C GLU A 165 -10.09 18.56 -30.77
N ALA A 166 -10.99 17.83 -31.46
CA ALA A 166 -11.13 17.88 -32.92
C ALA A 166 -11.83 19.12 -33.50
N ASN A 167 -12.06 20.17 -32.71
CA ASN A 167 -12.57 21.45 -33.24
C ASN A 167 -11.65 22.60 -32.79
N ARG A 168 -10.65 22.88 -33.62
CA ARG A 168 -10.01 24.19 -33.73
C ARG A 168 -10.06 24.64 -35.18
#